data_AF-A0A962UAN5-F1
#
_entry.id   AF-A0A962UAN5-F1
#
_cell.length_a   1.000
_cell.length_b   1.000
_cell.length_c   1.000
_cell.angle_alpha   90.00
_cell.angle_beta   90.00
_cell.angle_gamma   90.00
#
_symmetry.space_group_name_H-M   'P 1'
#
loop_
_entity.id
_entity.type
_entity.pdbx_description
1 polymer ?
#
loop_
_entity_poly.entity_id
_entity_poly.type
_entity_poly.pdbx_seq_one_letter_code
_entity_poly.pdbx_strand_id
1 'polypeptide(L)'
;MLITPAIVALQLIALSVAGTVLLAAGFAWKILRHWNIYSGSELQLRLERRTYLISTLLGFALGAELLSLLLFAQTAESLSGQFVGAMCATGVLNVNRFGFPTLLLKIALFFLAALWLLLNRVDNRGYDYPLVRVKYGLLLALAPLALLEGTVQTRFFLELEPEVITSCCGSLFSATGQGVAAELASLPARPALVLFYAMAGLLLVMGLAFRRWPQLGPLFAATNLLTFAVAIAGIVAFLSLYVYENPNHHCPFCLLKAGYDYVGYALYLPLFGATAAGMGAGIIAPFRRIVSLQATIPGEMRHLTGLALTGFGVFYGLATWLMLRSNLILLG
;
A
#
# COMPACT_ATOMS: atom_id res chain seq x y z
N MET A 1 -5.95 2.56 28.78
CA MET A 1 -5.30 2.87 27.48
C MET A 1 -3.83 2.51 27.56
N LEU A 2 -3.37 1.61 26.69
CA LEU A 2 -1.94 1.38 26.48
C LEU A 2 -1.39 2.58 25.70
N ILE A 3 -0.66 3.48 26.37
CA ILE A 3 -0.01 4.61 25.71
C ILE A 3 1.46 4.25 25.51
N THR A 4 1.79 3.80 24.30
CA THR A 4 3.18 3.60 23.89
C THR A 4 3.63 4.74 22.97
N PRO A 5 4.94 5.06 22.90
CA PRO A 5 5.43 6.08 21.98
C PRO A 5 5.02 5.83 20.52
N ALA A 6 4.95 4.56 20.11
CA ALA A 6 4.53 4.18 18.76
C ALA A 6 3.05 4.48 18.47
N ILE A 7 2.16 4.23 19.44
CA ILE A 7 0.72 4.59 19.32
C ILE A 7 0.57 6.11 19.22
N VAL A 8 1.29 6.87 20.05
CA VAL A 8 1.27 8.34 19.98
C VAL A 8 1.76 8.83 18.62
N ALA A 9 2.86 8.28 18.10
CA ALA A 9 3.39 8.63 16.79
C ALA A 9 2.38 8.32 15.66
N LEU A 10 1.75 7.14 15.67
CA LEU A 10 0.72 6.76 14.70
C LEU A 10 -0.49 7.70 14.75
N GLN A 11 -0.90 8.10 15.95
CA GLN A 11 -2.01 9.03 16.13
C GLN A 11 -1.66 10.44 15.65
N LEU A 12 -0.44 10.91 15.91
CA LEU A 12 0.06 12.19 15.41
C LEU A 12 0.14 12.21 13.88
N ILE A 13 0.61 11.12 13.26
CA ILE A 13 0.63 10.99 11.80
C ILE A 13 -0.80 11.05 11.25
N ALA A 14 -1.71 10.21 11.76
CA ALA A 14 -3.10 10.16 11.29
C ALA A 14 -3.81 11.52 11.43
N LEU A 15 -3.65 12.21 12.57
CA LEU A 15 -4.21 13.54 12.78
C LEU A 15 -3.58 14.60 11.86
N SER A 16 -2.27 14.52 11.64
CA SER A 16 -1.56 15.44 10.74
C SER A 16 -2.01 15.25 9.29
N VAL A 17 -2.16 14.01 8.84
CA VAL A 17 -2.65 13.67 7.49
C VAL A 17 -4.10 14.10 7.34
N ALA A 18 -4.98 13.70 8.26
CA ALA A 18 -6.39 14.11 8.22
C ALA A 18 -6.55 15.64 8.24
N GLY A 19 -5.83 16.33 9.13
CA GLY A 19 -5.87 17.79 9.26
C GLY A 19 -5.36 18.50 8.01
N THR A 20 -4.20 18.10 7.47
CA THR A 20 -3.64 18.72 6.27
C THR A 20 -4.50 18.47 5.03
N VAL A 21 -5.02 17.25 4.87
CA VAL A 21 -5.91 16.91 3.74
C VAL A 21 -7.25 17.65 3.85
N LEU A 22 -7.84 17.78 5.04
CA LEU A 22 -9.05 18.57 5.27
C LEU A 22 -8.86 20.05 4.92
N LEU A 23 -7.78 20.65 5.43
CA LEU A 23 -7.44 22.05 5.13
C LEU A 23 -7.24 22.25 3.63
N ALA A 24 -6.60 21.28 2.97
CA ALA A 24 -6.36 21.32 1.55
C ALA A 24 -7.61 21.00 0.71
N ALA A 25 -8.65 20.35 1.24
CA ALA A 25 -9.85 19.98 0.49
C ALA A 25 -10.63 21.21 -0.02
N GLY A 26 -10.79 22.23 0.84
CA GLY A 26 -11.42 23.49 0.44
C GLY A 26 -10.61 24.24 -0.63
N PHE A 27 -9.28 24.12 -0.58
CA PHE A 27 -8.40 24.67 -1.61
C PHE A 27 -8.47 23.86 -2.92
N ALA A 28 -8.46 22.54 -2.83
CA ALA A 28 -8.59 21.61 -3.96
C ALA A 28 -9.87 21.89 -4.76
N TRP A 29 -10.99 22.11 -4.07
CA TRP A 29 -12.24 22.49 -4.71
C TRP A 29 -12.14 23.81 -5.50
N LYS A 30 -11.46 24.82 -4.94
CA LYS A 30 -11.22 26.11 -5.62
C LYS A 30 -10.37 25.92 -6.87
N ILE A 31 -9.31 25.11 -6.79
CA ILE A 31 -8.46 24.76 -7.94
C ILE A 31 -9.29 24.09 -9.03
N LEU A 32 -10.10 23.07 -8.70
CA LEU A 32 -10.90 22.35 -9.69
C LEU A 32 -11.90 23.26 -10.42
N ARG A 33 -12.48 24.24 -9.72
CA ARG A 33 -13.47 25.16 -10.32
C ARG A 33 -12.85 26.33 -11.08
N HIS A 34 -11.77 26.92 -10.58
CA HIS A 34 -11.32 28.25 -11.05
C HIS A 34 -9.93 28.25 -11.68
N TRP A 35 -9.15 27.16 -11.59
CA TRP A 35 -7.78 27.15 -12.09
C TRP A 35 -7.73 27.42 -13.59
N ASN A 36 -7.09 28.51 -14.00
CA ASN A 36 -6.84 28.82 -15.41
C ASN A 36 -5.46 29.48 -15.54
N ILE A 37 -4.46 28.70 -15.97
CA ILE A 37 -3.07 29.16 -16.11
C ILE A 37 -2.90 30.33 -17.10
N TYR A 38 -3.86 30.53 -18.01
CA TYR A 38 -3.84 31.64 -18.97
C TYR A 38 -4.50 32.92 -18.43
N SER A 39 -5.05 32.89 -17.21
CA SER A 39 -5.69 34.05 -16.58
C SER A 39 -4.70 34.85 -15.73
N GLY A 40 -4.49 36.12 -16.04
CA GLY A 40 -3.75 37.06 -15.18
C GLY A 40 -4.55 37.60 -13.99
N SER A 41 -5.67 36.96 -13.61
CA SER A 41 -6.52 37.45 -12.53
C SER A 41 -5.83 37.36 -11.16
N GLU A 42 -6.19 38.27 -10.25
CA GLU A 42 -5.68 38.23 -8.87
C GLU A 42 -5.99 36.89 -8.17
N LEU A 43 -7.16 36.31 -8.49
CA LEU A 43 -7.56 34.99 -8.01
C LEU A 43 -6.57 33.91 -8.46
N GLN A 44 -6.22 33.86 -9.75
CA GLN A 44 -5.28 32.88 -10.29
C GLN A 44 -3.88 33.03 -9.66
N LEU A 45 -3.36 34.25 -9.58
CA LEU A 45 -2.07 34.54 -8.93
C LEU A 45 -2.03 34.13 -7.45
N ARG A 46 -3.18 34.21 -6.76
CA ARG A 46 -3.33 33.76 -5.37
C ARG A 46 -3.38 32.24 -5.27
N LEU A 47 -4.03 31.56 -6.22
CA LEU A 47 -4.06 30.10 -6.29
C LEU A 47 -2.67 29.52 -6.57
N GLU A 48 -1.92 30.09 -7.52
CA GLU A 48 -0.55 29.66 -7.83
C GLU A 48 0.38 29.75 -6.62
N ARG A 49 0.42 30.93 -5.96
CA ARG A 49 1.25 31.13 -4.76
C ARG A 49 0.93 30.16 -3.62
N ARG A 50 -0.36 29.86 -3.40
CA ARG A 50 -0.79 28.95 -2.34
C ARG A 50 -0.56 27.48 -2.68
N THR A 51 -0.57 27.13 -3.97
CA THR A 51 -0.39 25.74 -4.44
C THR A 51 0.95 25.17 -4.00
N TYR A 52 2.02 25.97 -4.03
CA TYR A 52 3.35 25.52 -3.60
C TYR A 52 3.41 25.14 -2.12
N LEU A 53 2.92 26.02 -1.24
CA LEU A 53 2.87 25.77 0.21
C LEU A 53 2.01 24.54 0.53
N ILE A 54 0.81 24.47 -0.05
CA ILE A 54 -0.13 23.38 0.20
C ILE A 54 0.45 22.05 -0.31
N SER A 55 1.03 22.02 -1.51
CA SER A 55 1.61 20.81 -2.08
C SER A 55 2.83 20.32 -1.29
N THR A 56 3.60 21.24 -0.70
CA THR A 56 4.74 20.91 0.16
C THR A 56 4.29 20.30 1.49
N LEU A 57 3.30 20.91 2.16
CA LEU A 57 2.73 20.40 3.41
C LEU A 57 2.10 19.01 3.20
N LEU A 58 1.31 18.85 2.13
CA LEU A 58 0.76 17.56 1.73
C LEU A 58 1.86 16.54 1.41
N GLY A 59 2.96 16.97 0.78
CA GLY A 59 4.11 16.13 0.51
C GLY A 59 4.70 15.50 1.77
N PHE A 60 4.91 16.30 2.82
CA PHE A 60 5.38 15.80 4.11
C PHE A 60 4.35 14.90 4.81
N ALA A 61 3.08 15.32 4.85
CA ALA A 61 2.03 14.54 5.51
C ALA A 61 1.83 13.17 4.84
N LEU A 62 1.69 13.14 3.52
CA LEU A 62 1.53 11.89 2.76
C LEU A 62 2.81 11.06 2.75
N GLY A 63 3.99 11.68 2.84
CA GLY A 63 5.25 10.97 3.04
C GLY A 63 5.32 10.26 4.40
N ALA A 64 4.84 10.91 5.47
CA ALA A 64 4.69 10.28 6.77
C ALA A 64 3.63 9.16 6.76
N GLU A 65 2.57 9.32 5.97
CA GLU A 65 1.55 8.28 5.79
C GLU A 65 2.13 6.99 5.19
N LEU A 66 3.07 7.09 4.25
CA LEU A 66 3.74 5.91 3.70
C LEU A 66 4.48 5.09 4.78
N LEU A 67 5.10 5.77 5.75
CA LEU A 67 5.80 5.14 6.87
C LEU A 67 4.82 4.64 7.95
N SER A 68 3.61 5.21 8.01
CA SER A 68 2.57 4.87 9.00
C SER A 68 2.18 3.39 8.91
N LEU A 69 2.09 2.82 7.70
CA LEU A 69 1.74 1.42 7.50
C LEU A 69 2.76 0.47 8.14
N LEU A 70 4.05 0.73 7.92
CA LEU A 70 5.14 -0.06 8.50
C LEU A 70 5.14 0.03 10.02
N LEU A 71 5.03 1.26 10.54
CA LEU A 71 4.97 1.52 11.97
C LEU A 71 3.75 0.85 12.62
N PHE A 72 2.60 0.85 11.95
CA PHE A 72 1.38 0.22 12.42
C PHE A 72 1.53 -1.30 12.54
N ALA A 73 2.05 -1.96 11.49
CA ALA A 73 2.29 -3.40 11.52
C ALA A 73 3.28 -3.79 12.63
N GLN A 74 4.37 -3.03 12.81
CA GLN A 74 5.34 -3.26 13.88
C GLN A 74 4.74 -3.00 15.27
N THR A 75 3.89 -1.97 15.40
CA THR A 75 3.21 -1.65 16.66
C THR A 75 2.27 -2.79 17.05
N ALA A 76 1.43 -3.26 16.12
CA ALA A 76 0.54 -4.40 16.34
C ALA A 76 1.33 -5.66 16.74
N GLU A 77 2.49 -5.91 16.13
CA GLU A 77 3.35 -7.02 16.52
C GLU A 77 3.93 -6.85 17.93
N SER A 78 4.45 -5.67 18.27
CA SER A 78 5.03 -5.39 19.59
C SER A 78 4.01 -5.48 20.74
N LEU A 79 2.73 -5.26 20.44
CA LEU A 79 1.63 -5.37 21.40
C LEU A 79 1.19 -6.83 21.62
N SER A 80 1.61 -7.79 20.79
CA SER A 80 1.12 -9.18 20.86
C SER A 80 1.32 -9.82 22.23
N GLY A 81 2.46 -9.59 22.87
CA GLY A 81 2.75 -10.11 24.22
C GLY A 81 1.87 -9.53 25.35
N GLN A 82 1.04 -8.51 25.08
CA GLN A 82 0.20 -7.85 26.07
C GLN A 82 -1.25 -8.34 26.08
N PHE A 83 -1.65 -9.20 25.13
CA PHE A 83 -3.01 -9.73 25.02
C PHE A 83 -3.00 -11.26 25.06
N VAL A 84 -3.92 -11.83 25.85
CA VAL A 84 -4.05 -13.29 25.97
C VAL A 84 -4.53 -13.87 24.64
N GLY A 85 -3.78 -14.82 24.08
CA GLY A 85 -4.06 -15.44 22.78
C GLY A 85 -3.46 -14.72 21.57
N ALA A 86 -2.95 -13.50 21.72
CA ALA A 86 -2.28 -12.77 20.64
C ALA A 86 -0.85 -13.28 20.45
N MET A 87 -0.67 -14.28 19.58
CA MET A 87 0.65 -14.82 19.28
C MET A 87 1.47 -13.97 18.29
N CYS A 88 0.84 -13.03 17.58
CA CYS A 88 1.45 -12.12 16.60
C CYS A 88 0.50 -10.93 16.34
N ALA A 89 0.86 -10.04 15.42
CA ALA A 89 0.03 -8.90 15.01
C ALA A 89 -1.42 -9.31 14.64
N THR A 90 -1.63 -10.48 14.02
CA THR A 90 -2.98 -11.01 13.71
C THR A 90 -3.89 -11.02 14.95
N GLY A 91 -3.37 -11.49 16.08
CA GLY A 91 -4.16 -11.57 17.30
C GLY A 91 -4.53 -10.19 17.83
N VAL A 92 -3.60 -9.24 17.78
CA VAL A 92 -3.82 -7.84 18.20
C VAL A 92 -4.83 -7.14 17.28
N LEU A 93 -4.72 -7.32 15.97
CA LEU A 93 -5.67 -6.79 14.99
C LEU A 93 -7.07 -7.38 15.15
N ASN A 94 -7.19 -8.54 15.80
CA ASN A 94 -8.44 -9.24 16.04
C ASN A 94 -9.03 -9.01 17.44
N VAL A 95 -8.37 -8.22 18.30
CA VAL A 95 -8.88 -7.89 19.65
C VAL A 95 -10.23 -7.17 19.58
N ASN A 96 -10.42 -6.32 18.56
CA ASN A 96 -11.69 -5.65 18.31
C ASN A 96 -11.98 -5.56 16.80
N ARG A 97 -13.18 -5.11 16.46
CA ARG A 97 -13.67 -5.03 15.08
C ARG A 97 -12.92 -4.03 14.18
N PHE A 98 -12.04 -3.19 14.73
CA PHE A 98 -11.41 -2.09 13.99
C PHE A 98 -10.00 -2.40 13.49
N GLY A 99 -9.31 -3.41 14.05
CA GLY A 99 -7.89 -3.65 13.72
C GLY A 99 -7.63 -4.01 12.25
N PHE A 100 -8.27 -5.06 11.72
CA PHE A 100 -8.14 -5.40 10.29
C PHE A 100 -8.64 -4.28 9.35
N PRO A 101 -9.80 -3.63 9.60
CA PRO A 101 -10.19 -2.44 8.84
C PRO A 101 -9.14 -1.32 8.83
N THR A 102 -8.50 -1.01 9.96
CA THR A 102 -7.38 -0.03 10.01
C THR A 102 -6.25 -0.44 9.07
N LEU A 103 -5.84 -1.71 9.11
CA LEU A 103 -4.77 -2.21 8.23
C LEU A 103 -5.13 -2.03 6.75
N LEU A 104 -6.34 -2.43 6.35
CA LEU A 104 -6.79 -2.32 4.96
C LEU A 104 -6.87 -0.86 4.50
N LEU A 105 -7.37 0.03 5.36
CA LEU A 105 -7.42 1.47 5.09
C LEU A 105 -6.01 2.06 4.94
N LYS A 106 -5.06 1.67 5.77
CA LYS A 106 -3.65 2.08 5.65
C LYS A 106 -3.00 1.59 4.36
N ILE A 107 -3.27 0.34 3.94
CA ILE A 107 -2.78 -0.18 2.66
C ILE A 107 -3.36 0.64 1.49
N ALA A 108 -4.66 0.95 1.52
CA ALA A 108 -5.29 1.77 0.49
C ALA A 108 -4.73 3.20 0.46
N LEU A 109 -4.57 3.83 1.62
CA LEU A 109 -3.98 5.17 1.75
C LEU A 109 -2.52 5.19 1.33
N PHE A 110 -1.74 4.16 1.65
CA PHE A 110 -0.35 4.03 1.19
C PHE A 110 -0.26 4.16 -0.34
N PHE A 111 -1.06 3.39 -1.09
CA PHE A 111 -1.03 3.46 -2.54
C PHE A 111 -1.52 4.79 -3.08
N LEU A 112 -2.62 5.34 -2.55
CA LEU A 112 -3.13 6.63 -2.99
C LEU A 112 -2.18 7.79 -2.67
N ALA A 113 -1.53 7.77 -1.50
CA ALA A 113 -0.50 8.73 -1.09
C ALA A 113 0.71 8.65 -2.02
N ALA A 114 1.21 7.44 -2.32
CA ALA A 114 2.32 7.23 -3.24
C ALA A 114 2.00 7.76 -4.65
N LEU A 115 0.78 7.52 -5.14
CA LEU A 115 0.31 8.05 -6.42
C LEU A 115 0.19 9.57 -6.42
N TRP A 116 -0.34 10.16 -5.35
CA TRP A 116 -0.44 11.61 -5.22
C TRP A 116 0.96 12.27 -5.20
N LEU A 117 1.90 11.70 -4.43
CA LEU A 117 3.28 12.17 -4.37
C LEU A 117 3.98 12.08 -5.74
N LEU A 118 3.76 10.99 -6.48
CA LEU A 118 4.26 10.84 -7.84
C LEU A 118 3.68 11.89 -8.78
N LEU A 119 2.35 12.06 -8.78
CA LEU A 119 1.67 13.06 -9.60
C LEU A 119 2.18 14.46 -9.28
N ASN A 120 2.36 14.80 -8.01
CA ASN A 120 2.91 16.08 -7.59
C ASN A 120 4.36 16.28 -8.08
N ARG A 121 5.20 15.24 -8.01
CA ARG A 121 6.57 15.29 -8.55
C ARG A 121 6.57 15.53 -10.07
N VAL A 122 5.72 14.83 -10.82
CA VAL A 122 5.65 14.96 -12.29
C VAL A 122 5.06 16.31 -12.70
N ASP A 123 4.02 16.77 -12.01
CA ASP A 123 3.37 18.06 -12.24
C ASP A 123 4.37 19.23 -12.13
N ASN A 124 5.23 19.19 -11.09
CA ASN A 124 6.26 20.21 -10.86
C ASN A 124 7.40 20.22 -11.90
N ARG A 125 7.41 19.27 -12.86
CA ARG A 125 8.36 19.28 -13.99
C ARG A 125 7.80 19.98 -15.23
N GLY A 126 6.48 20.15 -15.32
CA GLY A 126 5.84 20.92 -16.38
C GLY A 126 5.81 22.41 -16.03
N TYR A 127 6.14 23.28 -16.99
CA TYR A 127 6.14 24.73 -16.77
C TYR A 127 4.73 25.32 -16.54
N ASP A 128 3.68 24.59 -16.89
CA ASP A 128 2.27 25.01 -16.84
C ASP A 128 1.42 24.26 -15.79
N TYR A 129 2.04 23.45 -14.93
CA TYR A 129 1.36 22.61 -13.92
C TYR A 129 0.15 21.83 -14.48
N PRO A 130 0.36 20.99 -15.51
CA PRO A 130 -0.73 20.46 -16.31
C PRO A 130 -1.54 19.38 -15.58
N LEU A 131 -1.02 18.80 -14.49
CA LEU A 131 -1.66 17.77 -13.68
C LEU A 131 -2.26 18.32 -12.38
N VAL A 132 -2.23 19.63 -12.15
CA VAL A 132 -2.72 20.26 -10.92
C VAL A 132 -4.18 19.89 -10.62
N ARG A 133 -5.05 19.89 -11.63
CA ARG A 133 -6.45 19.48 -11.44
C ARG A 133 -6.57 17.98 -11.12
N VAL A 134 -5.74 17.14 -11.73
CA VAL A 134 -5.74 15.68 -11.49
C VAL A 134 -5.30 15.38 -10.06
N LYS A 135 -4.18 15.97 -9.59
CA LYS A 135 -3.68 15.73 -8.22
C LYS A 135 -4.62 16.26 -7.15
N TYR A 136 -5.27 17.41 -7.37
CA TYR A 136 -6.26 17.94 -6.42
C TYR A 136 -7.61 17.21 -6.48
N GLY A 137 -7.98 16.63 -7.64
CA GLY A 137 -9.10 15.69 -7.74
C GLY A 137 -8.85 14.41 -6.94
N LEU A 138 -7.66 13.82 -7.07
CA LEU A 138 -7.23 12.68 -6.25
C LEU A 138 -7.21 13.03 -4.76
N LEU A 139 -6.80 14.24 -4.40
CA LEU A 139 -6.80 14.70 -3.01
C LEU A 139 -8.21 14.72 -2.40
N LEU A 140 -9.23 15.09 -3.16
CA LEU A 140 -10.62 15.05 -2.68
C LEU A 140 -11.10 13.60 -2.44
N ALA A 141 -10.61 12.62 -3.21
CA ALA A 141 -10.88 11.21 -2.94
C ALA A 141 -10.10 10.68 -1.73
N LEU A 142 -8.87 11.16 -1.51
CA LEU A 142 -8.05 10.86 -0.34
C LEU A 142 -8.67 11.38 0.97
N ALA A 143 -9.35 12.53 0.94
CA ALA A 143 -9.91 13.17 2.13
C ALA A 143 -10.87 12.30 2.97
N PRO A 144 -11.97 11.74 2.42
CA PRO A 144 -12.86 10.89 3.19
C PRO A 144 -12.14 9.61 3.68
N LEU A 145 -11.21 9.08 2.89
CA LEU A 145 -10.48 7.87 3.26
C LEU A 145 -9.50 8.12 4.42
N ALA A 146 -8.79 9.25 4.42
CA ALA A 146 -7.90 9.66 5.51
C ALA A 146 -8.66 9.92 6.82
N LEU A 147 -9.87 10.51 6.73
CA LEU A 147 -10.72 10.68 7.92
C LEU A 147 -11.24 9.37 8.46
N LEU A 148 -11.67 8.48 7.57
CA LEU A 148 -12.15 7.16 7.93
C LEU A 148 -11.03 6.35 8.59
N GLU A 149 -9.85 6.32 7.99
CA GLU A 149 -8.67 5.66 8.55
C GLU A 149 -8.30 6.22 9.91
N GLY A 150 -8.17 7.54 10.05
CA GLY A 150 -7.81 8.15 11.34
C GLY A 150 -8.85 7.86 12.41
N THR A 151 -10.14 7.87 12.06
CA THR A 151 -11.23 7.53 12.99
C THR A 151 -11.18 6.06 13.41
N VAL A 152 -11.02 5.15 12.45
CA VAL A 152 -10.99 3.70 12.69
C VAL A 152 -9.73 3.30 13.45
N GLN A 153 -8.56 3.89 13.14
CA GLN A 153 -7.33 3.73 13.92
C GLN A 153 -7.49 4.24 15.37
N THR A 154 -8.10 5.41 15.55
CA THR A 154 -8.33 5.97 16.89
C THR A 154 -9.21 5.05 17.71
N ARG A 155 -10.30 4.55 17.10
CA ARG A 155 -11.21 3.58 17.72
C ARG A 155 -10.51 2.27 18.05
N PHE A 156 -9.69 1.76 17.13
CA PHE A 156 -8.89 0.56 17.35
C PHE A 156 -8.05 0.68 18.63
N PHE A 157 -7.28 1.75 18.80
CA PHE A 157 -6.41 1.93 19.98
C PHE A 157 -7.16 2.29 21.27
N LEU A 158 -8.28 3.02 21.19
CA LEU A 158 -9.11 3.35 22.36
C LEU A 158 -9.83 2.12 22.91
N GLU A 159 -10.27 1.22 22.04
CA GLU A 159 -11.01 -0.01 22.38
C GLU A 159 -10.07 -1.23 22.49
N LEU A 160 -8.79 -1.00 22.82
CA LEU A 160 -7.85 -2.09 23.18
C LEU A 160 -8.03 -2.44 24.66
N GLU A 161 -8.72 -3.55 24.91
CA GLU A 161 -8.95 -4.13 26.24
C GLU A 161 -8.05 -5.37 26.44
N PRO A 162 -7.02 -5.31 27.31
CA PRO A 162 -6.07 -6.43 27.51
C PRO A 162 -6.71 -7.73 28.02
N GLU A 163 -7.88 -7.62 28.64
CA GLU A 163 -8.62 -8.72 29.25
C GLU A 163 -9.41 -9.57 28.23
N VAL A 164 -9.56 -9.07 26.99
CA VAL A 164 -10.23 -9.81 25.91
C VAL A 164 -9.31 -10.92 25.41
N ILE A 165 -9.77 -12.17 25.53
CA ILE A 165 -9.09 -13.32 24.93
C ILE A 165 -9.32 -13.27 23.42
N THR A 166 -8.25 -12.99 22.67
CA THR A 166 -8.31 -12.94 21.20
C THR A 166 -7.95 -14.30 20.60
N SER A 167 -8.53 -14.59 19.43
CA SER A 167 -8.19 -15.77 18.65
C SER A 167 -6.75 -15.69 18.14
N CYS A 168 -6.00 -16.78 18.31
CA CYS A 168 -4.67 -16.88 17.72
C CYS A 168 -4.78 -17.02 16.19
N CYS A 169 -3.67 -16.76 15.48
CA CYS A 169 -3.64 -16.95 14.04
C CYS A 169 -3.97 -18.40 13.62
N GLY A 170 -3.65 -19.39 14.46
CA GLY A 170 -3.96 -20.80 14.20
C GLY A 170 -5.46 -21.08 14.06
N SER A 171 -6.33 -20.47 14.88
CA SER A 171 -7.78 -20.64 14.73
C SER A 171 -8.34 -19.79 13.57
N LEU A 172 -7.80 -18.59 13.39
CA LEU A 172 -8.28 -17.63 12.37
C LEU A 172 -7.97 -18.08 10.93
N PHE A 173 -6.85 -18.76 10.72
CA PHE A 173 -6.47 -19.35 9.43
C PHE A 173 -6.77 -20.86 9.33
N SER A 174 -7.56 -21.41 10.25
CA SER A 174 -7.94 -22.83 10.20
C SER A 174 -9.05 -23.10 9.18
N ALA A 175 -9.20 -24.35 8.75
CA ALA A 175 -10.33 -24.80 7.92
C ALA A 175 -11.70 -24.60 8.59
N THR A 176 -11.74 -24.50 9.92
CA THR A 176 -12.94 -24.21 10.72
C THR A 176 -13.14 -22.71 11.00
N GLY A 177 -12.17 -21.87 10.59
CA GLY A 177 -12.26 -20.42 10.72
C GLY A 177 -13.30 -19.81 9.78
N GLN A 178 -13.74 -18.58 10.08
CA GLN A 178 -14.70 -17.85 9.25
C GLN A 178 -14.07 -16.59 8.64
N GLY A 179 -14.52 -16.23 7.44
CA GLY A 179 -14.12 -15.01 6.74
C GLY A 179 -12.92 -15.16 5.80
N VAL A 180 -12.53 -14.03 5.21
CA VAL A 180 -11.53 -13.95 4.12
C VAL A 180 -10.21 -14.62 4.47
N ALA A 181 -9.77 -14.53 5.73
CA ALA A 181 -8.52 -15.14 6.16
C ALA A 181 -8.54 -16.69 6.07
N ALA A 182 -9.64 -17.31 6.49
CA ALA A 182 -9.83 -18.76 6.40
C ALA A 182 -10.01 -19.22 4.95
N GLU A 183 -10.71 -18.43 4.13
CA GLU A 183 -10.84 -18.70 2.69
C GLU A 183 -9.48 -18.66 1.97
N LEU A 184 -8.64 -17.67 2.28
CA LEU A 184 -7.29 -17.58 1.72
C LEU A 184 -6.38 -18.73 2.17
N ALA A 185 -6.47 -19.15 3.43
CA ALA A 185 -5.68 -20.27 3.96
C ALA A 185 -6.13 -21.63 3.41
N SER A 186 -7.42 -21.79 3.11
CA SER A 186 -7.98 -23.02 2.54
C SER A 186 -7.81 -23.14 1.01
N LEU A 187 -7.21 -22.14 0.35
CA LEU A 187 -6.90 -22.21 -1.07
C LEU A 187 -5.96 -23.39 -1.37
N PRO A 188 -6.31 -24.28 -2.31
CA PRO A 188 -5.44 -25.40 -2.64
C PRO A 188 -4.09 -24.91 -3.18
N ALA A 189 -2.99 -25.44 -2.62
CA ALA A 189 -1.65 -24.94 -2.87
C ALA A 189 -1.25 -24.99 -4.36
N ARG A 190 -1.61 -26.07 -5.09
CA ARG A 190 -1.29 -26.22 -6.53
C ARG A 190 -1.86 -25.08 -7.39
N PRO A 191 -3.18 -24.84 -7.43
CA PRO A 191 -3.74 -23.75 -8.24
C PRO A 191 -3.30 -22.37 -7.74
N ALA A 192 -3.12 -22.18 -6.42
CA ALA A 192 -2.58 -20.91 -5.90
C ALA A 192 -1.17 -20.63 -6.43
N LEU A 193 -0.30 -21.65 -6.47
CA LEU A 193 1.07 -21.55 -7.00
C LEU A 193 1.08 -21.31 -8.51
N VAL A 194 0.22 -22.01 -9.28
CA VAL A 194 0.05 -21.78 -10.72
C VAL A 194 -0.37 -20.33 -10.98
N LEU A 195 -1.40 -19.84 -10.27
CA LEU A 195 -1.86 -18.46 -10.41
C LEU A 195 -0.77 -17.45 -10.02
N PHE A 196 -0.04 -17.71 -8.94
CA PHE A 196 1.06 -16.87 -8.46
C PHE A 196 2.14 -16.65 -9.53
N TYR A 197 2.63 -17.73 -10.15
CA TYR A 197 3.64 -17.65 -11.22
C TYR A 197 3.07 -17.21 -12.57
N ALA A 198 1.80 -17.52 -12.87
CA ALA A 198 1.12 -17.00 -14.06
C ALA A 198 1.03 -15.47 -13.99
N MET A 199 0.71 -14.91 -12.82
CA MET A 199 0.73 -13.46 -12.60
C MET A 199 2.13 -12.87 -12.72
N ALA A 200 3.18 -13.56 -12.27
CA ALA A 200 4.57 -13.14 -12.46
C ALA A 200 4.92 -13.01 -13.95
N GLY A 201 4.59 -14.05 -14.74
CA GLY A 201 4.79 -14.06 -16.18
C GLY A 201 3.97 -12.98 -16.89
N LEU A 202 2.69 -12.84 -16.53
CA LEU A 202 1.80 -11.81 -17.08
C LEU A 202 2.34 -10.41 -16.79
N LEU A 203 2.79 -10.14 -15.56
CA LEU A 203 3.37 -8.85 -15.17
C LEU A 203 4.61 -8.53 -16.01
N LEU A 204 5.51 -9.51 -16.21
CA LEU A 204 6.71 -9.34 -17.03
C LEU A 204 6.34 -9.00 -18.48
N VAL A 205 5.46 -9.80 -19.09
CA VAL A 205 4.98 -9.57 -20.46
C VAL A 205 4.30 -8.21 -20.58
N MET A 206 3.42 -7.86 -19.64
CA MET A 206 2.71 -6.58 -19.63
C MET A 206 3.67 -5.40 -19.46
N GLY A 207 4.69 -5.52 -18.61
CA GLY A 207 5.71 -4.48 -18.42
C GLY A 207 6.56 -4.25 -19.67
N LEU A 208 6.95 -5.33 -20.37
CA LEU A 208 7.66 -5.23 -21.65
C LEU A 208 6.76 -4.66 -22.76
N ALA A 209 5.52 -5.12 -22.85
CA ALA A 209 4.52 -4.62 -23.79
C ALA A 209 4.22 -3.13 -23.55
N PHE A 210 4.08 -2.71 -22.30
CA PHE A 210 3.84 -1.32 -21.92
C PHE A 210 4.99 -0.38 -22.33
N ARG A 211 6.25 -0.85 -22.24
CA ARG A 211 7.41 -0.09 -22.75
C ARG A 211 7.33 0.15 -24.26
N ARG A 212 6.77 -0.80 -25.02
CA ARG A 212 6.61 -0.70 -26.48
C ARG A 212 5.33 0.03 -26.91
N TRP A 213 4.27 -0.12 -26.12
CA TRP A 213 2.93 0.42 -26.34
C TRP A 213 2.43 1.15 -25.07
N PRO A 214 2.83 2.41 -24.89
CA PRO A 214 2.43 3.22 -23.73
C PRO A 214 0.91 3.43 -23.57
N GLN A 215 0.10 3.06 -24.55
CA GLN A 215 -1.37 3.02 -24.46
C GLN A 215 -1.85 2.01 -23.43
N LEU A 216 -1.06 0.97 -23.13
CA LEU A 216 -1.40 -0.08 -22.16
C LEU A 216 -1.27 0.37 -20.69
N GLY A 217 -1.02 1.65 -20.41
CA GLY A 217 -0.78 2.17 -19.05
C GLY A 217 -1.84 1.77 -18.02
N PRO A 218 -3.14 1.99 -18.26
CA PRO A 218 -4.18 1.58 -17.32
C PRO A 218 -4.21 0.06 -17.08
N LEU A 219 -4.00 -0.73 -18.12
CA LEU A 219 -3.94 -2.19 -18.01
C LEU A 219 -2.73 -2.63 -17.19
N PHE A 220 -1.55 -2.04 -17.41
CA PHE A 220 -0.36 -2.31 -16.62
C PHE A 220 -0.57 -1.94 -15.14
N ALA A 221 -1.18 -0.79 -14.83
CA ALA A 221 -1.51 -0.42 -13.46
C ALA A 221 -2.45 -1.44 -12.80
N ALA A 222 -3.49 -1.88 -13.51
CA ALA A 222 -4.42 -2.91 -13.04
C ALA A 222 -3.73 -4.26 -12.82
N THR A 223 -2.85 -4.69 -13.73
CA THR A 223 -2.05 -5.92 -13.59
C THR A 223 -1.14 -5.84 -12.36
N ASN A 224 -0.50 -4.71 -12.07
CA ASN A 224 0.32 -4.54 -10.87
C ASN A 224 -0.52 -4.68 -9.59
N LEU A 225 -1.68 -4.03 -9.52
CA LEU A 225 -2.57 -4.13 -8.37
C LEU A 225 -3.14 -5.55 -8.18
N LEU A 226 -3.49 -6.22 -9.28
CA LEU A 226 -3.93 -7.62 -9.24
C LEU A 226 -2.79 -8.56 -8.80
N THR A 227 -1.58 -8.33 -9.29
CA THR A 227 -0.40 -9.12 -8.90
C THR A 227 -0.12 -8.95 -7.41
N PHE A 228 -0.28 -7.73 -6.86
CA PHE A 228 -0.19 -7.49 -5.43
C PHE A 228 -1.20 -8.33 -4.63
N ALA A 229 -2.48 -8.31 -5.03
CA ALA A 229 -3.52 -9.08 -4.35
C ALA A 229 -3.24 -10.60 -4.40
N VAL A 230 -2.85 -11.12 -5.57
CA VAL A 230 -2.48 -12.54 -5.74
C VAL A 230 -1.21 -12.88 -4.95
N ALA A 231 -0.25 -11.96 -4.84
CA ALA A 231 0.96 -12.17 -4.05
C ALA A 231 0.62 -12.27 -2.55
N ILE A 232 -0.21 -11.37 -2.00
CA ILE A 232 -0.67 -11.46 -0.61
C ILE A 232 -1.44 -12.78 -0.37
N ALA A 233 -2.33 -13.16 -1.29
CA ALA A 233 -3.02 -14.44 -1.22
C ALA A 233 -2.05 -15.63 -1.22
N GLY A 234 -1.04 -15.62 -2.09
CA GLY A 234 0.00 -16.66 -2.15
C GLY A 234 0.86 -16.70 -0.89
N ILE A 235 1.11 -15.56 -0.24
CA ILE A 235 1.80 -15.51 1.04
C ILE A 235 1.04 -16.32 2.09
N VAL A 236 -0.27 -16.12 2.19
CA VAL A 236 -1.14 -16.81 3.15
C VAL A 236 -1.35 -18.29 2.76
N ALA A 237 -1.62 -18.55 1.48
CA ALA A 237 -2.02 -19.87 1.00
C ALA A 237 -0.89 -20.90 1.02
N PHE A 238 0.36 -20.52 0.70
CA PHE A 238 1.46 -21.49 0.63
C PHE A 238 2.83 -20.97 1.06
N LEU A 239 3.18 -19.70 0.81
CA LEU A 239 4.56 -19.25 1.06
C LEU A 239 4.90 -19.29 2.55
N SER A 240 3.96 -18.86 3.40
CA SER A 240 4.13 -18.90 4.86
C SER A 240 4.38 -20.33 5.35
N LEU A 241 3.66 -21.32 4.78
CA LEU A 241 3.83 -22.73 5.11
C LEU A 241 5.25 -23.22 4.84
N TYR A 242 5.80 -22.87 3.66
CA TYR A 242 7.18 -23.23 3.32
C TYR A 242 8.20 -22.53 4.23
N VAL A 243 8.00 -21.26 4.55
CA VAL A 243 8.93 -20.51 5.44
C VAL A 243 8.92 -21.07 6.85
N TYR A 244 7.75 -21.44 7.36
CA TYR A 244 7.61 -21.98 8.72
C TYR A 244 7.84 -23.48 8.81
N GLU A 245 8.00 -24.15 7.66
CA GLU A 245 8.07 -25.61 7.54
C GLU A 245 6.91 -26.33 8.27
N ASN A 246 5.73 -25.69 8.27
CA ASN A 246 4.55 -26.18 8.98
C ASN A 246 3.30 -26.03 8.10
N PRO A 247 2.63 -27.13 7.71
CA PRO A 247 1.50 -27.11 6.77
C PRO A 247 0.23 -26.45 7.31
N ASN A 248 0.18 -26.10 8.61
CA ASN A 248 -0.98 -25.45 9.22
C ASN A 248 -0.70 -23.98 9.64
N HIS A 249 0.49 -23.44 9.37
CA HIS A 249 0.86 -22.09 9.82
C HIS A 249 0.78 -21.08 8.66
N HIS A 250 -0.38 -20.48 8.45
CA HIS A 250 -0.65 -19.57 7.31
C HIS A 250 -0.43 -18.08 7.60
N CYS A 251 0.01 -17.74 8.82
CA CYS A 251 0.00 -16.35 9.28
C CYS A 251 0.97 -15.46 8.49
N PRO A 252 0.52 -14.39 7.81
CA PRO A 252 1.41 -13.51 7.04
C PRO A 252 2.26 -12.58 7.92
N PHE A 253 1.88 -12.39 9.19
CA PHE A 253 2.57 -11.48 10.12
C PHE A 253 3.69 -12.15 10.90
N CYS A 254 3.64 -13.48 11.11
CA CYS A 254 4.74 -14.18 11.78
C CYS A 254 6.05 -14.06 10.98
N LEU A 255 6.01 -13.83 9.66
CA LEU A 255 7.17 -13.52 8.81
C LEU A 255 7.92 -12.27 9.26
N LEU A 256 7.25 -11.35 9.98
CA LEU A 256 7.83 -10.12 10.52
C LEU A 256 8.51 -10.32 11.87
N LYS A 257 8.51 -11.54 12.44
CA LYS A 257 9.12 -11.81 13.74
C LYS A 257 10.60 -12.16 13.63
N ALA A 258 11.31 -11.88 14.72
CA ALA A 258 12.70 -12.31 14.93
C ALA A 258 12.88 -13.83 14.77
N GLY A 259 11.88 -14.63 15.16
CA GLY A 259 11.93 -16.09 15.04
C GLY A 259 12.01 -16.62 13.60
N TYR A 260 11.76 -15.77 12.60
CA TYR A 260 11.92 -16.08 11.18
C TYR A 260 12.84 -15.05 10.49
N ASP A 261 13.84 -14.55 11.23
CA ASP A 261 14.87 -13.61 10.77
C ASP A 261 14.31 -12.34 10.11
N TYR A 262 13.08 -11.95 10.45
CA TYR A 262 12.40 -10.80 9.88
C TYR A 262 12.25 -10.85 8.34
N VAL A 263 12.25 -12.06 7.74
CA VAL A 263 12.20 -12.29 6.29
C VAL A 263 11.00 -11.61 5.60
N GLY A 264 9.92 -11.40 6.34
CA GLY A 264 8.74 -10.70 5.84
C GLY A 264 9.05 -9.29 5.34
N TYR A 265 9.96 -8.52 5.96
CA TYR A 265 10.30 -7.19 5.43
C TYR A 265 10.97 -7.25 4.07
N ALA A 266 11.80 -8.27 3.83
CA ALA A 266 12.45 -8.50 2.54
C ALA A 266 11.44 -8.93 1.45
N LEU A 267 10.27 -9.45 1.82
CA LEU A 267 9.17 -9.75 0.90
C LEU A 267 8.24 -8.55 0.69
N TYR A 268 7.76 -7.92 1.77
CA TYR A 268 6.74 -6.88 1.69
C TYR A 268 7.26 -5.55 1.13
N LEU A 269 8.47 -5.10 1.51
CA LEU A 269 9.00 -3.83 1.01
C LEU A 269 9.12 -3.78 -0.52
N PRO A 270 9.74 -4.76 -1.21
CA PRO A 270 9.77 -4.77 -2.67
C PRO A 270 8.38 -4.97 -3.27
N LEU A 271 7.49 -5.76 -2.64
CA LEU A 271 6.12 -5.97 -3.13
C LEU A 271 5.31 -4.65 -3.15
N PHE A 272 5.29 -3.91 -2.05
CA PHE A 272 4.58 -2.62 -1.95
C PHE A 272 5.22 -1.55 -2.85
N GLY A 273 6.55 -1.43 -2.83
CA GLY A 273 7.27 -0.47 -3.65
C GLY A 273 7.09 -0.71 -5.15
N ALA A 274 7.17 -1.97 -5.58
CA ALA A 274 6.98 -2.35 -6.98
C ALA A 274 5.55 -2.07 -7.46
N THR A 275 4.55 -2.39 -6.63
CA THR A 275 3.14 -2.13 -6.92
C THR A 275 2.88 -0.64 -7.08
N ALA A 276 3.37 0.19 -6.15
CA ALA A 276 3.26 1.65 -6.22
C ALA A 276 3.95 2.22 -7.47
N ALA A 277 5.15 1.74 -7.80
CA ALA A 277 5.87 2.15 -9.00
C ALA A 277 5.13 1.77 -10.29
N GLY A 278 4.59 0.54 -10.37
CA GLY A 278 3.86 0.06 -11.55
C GLY A 278 2.52 0.76 -11.75
N MET A 279 1.75 0.94 -10.69
CA MET A 279 0.53 1.77 -10.72
C MET A 279 0.87 3.20 -11.16
N GLY A 280 1.93 3.77 -10.59
CA GLY A 280 2.41 5.10 -10.93
C GLY A 280 2.77 5.24 -12.41
N ALA A 281 3.55 4.29 -12.95
CA ALA A 281 3.93 4.27 -14.36
C ALA A 281 2.70 4.21 -15.29
N GLY A 282 1.72 3.38 -14.95
CA GLY A 282 0.49 3.24 -15.72
C GLY A 282 -0.41 4.48 -15.67
N ILE A 283 -0.52 5.13 -14.51
CA ILE A 283 -1.36 6.33 -14.30
C ILE A 283 -0.78 7.55 -15.01
N ILE A 284 0.55 7.71 -15.07
CA ILE A 284 1.16 8.87 -15.76
C ILE A 284 1.17 8.73 -17.29
N ALA A 285 1.02 7.51 -17.80
CA ALA A 285 1.16 7.20 -19.23
C ALA A 285 0.24 8.00 -20.17
N PRO A 286 -1.04 8.27 -19.85
CA PRO A 286 -1.93 9.06 -20.71
C PRO A 286 -1.45 10.50 -20.90
N PHE A 287 -0.75 11.06 -19.91
CA PHE A 287 -0.32 12.46 -19.91
C PHE A 287 0.93 12.73 -20.74
N ARG A 288 1.55 11.69 -21.32
CA ARG A 288 2.76 11.81 -22.17
C ARG A 288 2.62 12.73 -23.38
N ARG A 289 1.38 13.00 -23.82
CA ARG A 289 1.08 13.84 -24.98
C ARG A 289 1.09 15.34 -24.64
N ILE A 290 1.03 15.69 -23.36
CA ILE A 290 1.05 17.08 -22.90
C ILE A 290 2.43 17.68 -23.18
N VAL A 291 2.46 18.79 -23.94
CA VAL A 291 3.69 19.42 -24.46
C VAL A 291 4.74 19.65 -23.38
N SER A 292 4.35 20.22 -22.24
CA SER A 292 5.24 20.52 -21.11
C SER A 292 5.84 19.29 -20.43
N LEU A 293 5.26 18.10 -20.64
CA LEU A 293 5.68 16.85 -20.02
C LEU A 293 6.31 15.84 -21.00
N GLN A 294 6.39 16.16 -22.30
CA GLN A 294 6.92 15.24 -23.32
C GLN A 294 8.37 14.81 -23.06
N ALA A 295 9.18 15.71 -22.49
CA ALA A 295 10.57 15.39 -22.12
C ALA A 295 10.68 14.56 -20.82
N THR A 296 9.69 14.64 -19.93
CA THR A 296 9.76 14.05 -18.58
C THR A 296 9.09 12.69 -18.50
N ILE A 297 7.83 12.58 -18.94
CA ILE A 297 7.02 11.37 -18.73
C ILE A 297 7.65 10.10 -19.34
N PRO A 298 8.18 10.08 -20.57
CA PRO A 298 8.78 8.87 -21.13
C PRO A 298 10.00 8.35 -20.34
N GLY A 299 10.76 9.25 -19.71
CA GLY A 299 11.85 8.88 -18.81
C GLY A 299 11.33 8.28 -17.50
N GLU A 300 10.41 8.99 -16.84
CA GLU A 300 9.79 8.55 -15.58
C GLU A 300 9.03 7.22 -15.76
N MET A 301 8.28 7.04 -16.85
CA MET A 301 7.62 5.77 -17.18
C MET A 301 8.61 4.61 -17.27
N ARG A 302 9.74 4.79 -17.96
CA ARG A 302 10.77 3.74 -18.11
C ARG A 302 11.39 3.39 -16.77
N HIS A 303 11.71 4.41 -15.97
CA HIS A 303 12.27 4.25 -14.63
C HIS A 303 11.30 3.52 -13.70
N LEU A 304 10.06 3.98 -13.57
CA LEU A 304 9.04 3.35 -12.73
C LEU A 304 8.69 1.94 -13.17
N THR A 305 8.60 1.69 -14.48
CA THR A 305 8.41 0.32 -15.00
C THR A 305 9.61 -0.58 -14.65
N GLY A 306 10.83 -0.04 -14.71
CA GLY A 306 12.03 -0.75 -14.26
C GLY A 306 11.98 -1.09 -12.77
N LEU A 307 11.66 -0.11 -11.92
CA LEU A 307 11.50 -0.33 -10.48
C LEU A 307 10.42 -1.37 -10.17
N ALA A 308 9.28 -1.32 -10.86
CA ALA A 308 8.21 -2.31 -10.71
C ALA A 308 8.69 -3.72 -11.06
N LEU A 309 9.26 -3.90 -12.25
CA LEU A 309 9.74 -5.21 -12.70
C LEU A 309 10.87 -5.76 -11.83
N THR A 310 11.81 -4.92 -11.42
CA THR A 310 12.91 -5.33 -10.53
C THR A 310 12.38 -5.68 -9.14
N GLY A 311 11.51 -4.86 -8.55
CA GLY A 311 10.96 -5.13 -7.21
C GLY A 311 10.10 -6.38 -7.16
N PHE A 312 9.22 -6.60 -8.16
CA PHE A 312 8.50 -7.86 -8.27
C PHE A 312 9.45 -9.04 -8.56
N GLY A 313 10.48 -8.86 -9.39
CA GLY A 313 11.50 -9.87 -9.63
C GLY A 313 12.24 -10.29 -8.35
N VAL A 314 12.59 -9.33 -7.48
CA VAL A 314 13.15 -9.59 -6.15
C VAL A 314 12.17 -10.35 -5.28
N PHE A 315 10.90 -9.92 -5.22
CA PHE A 315 9.86 -10.60 -4.45
C PHE A 315 9.65 -12.07 -4.89
N TYR A 316 9.44 -12.30 -6.19
CA TYR A 316 9.22 -13.64 -6.74
C TYR A 316 10.48 -14.52 -6.64
N GLY A 317 11.66 -13.93 -6.86
CA GLY A 317 12.94 -14.63 -6.70
C GLY A 317 13.18 -15.07 -5.27
N LEU A 318 12.98 -14.18 -4.30
CA LEU A 318 13.09 -14.48 -2.87
C LEU A 318 12.05 -15.51 -2.43
N ALA A 319 10.79 -15.35 -2.82
CA ALA A 319 9.73 -16.32 -2.52
C ALA A 319 10.07 -17.71 -3.07
N THR A 320 10.56 -17.79 -4.30
CA THR A 320 11.00 -19.06 -4.92
C THR A 320 12.18 -19.67 -4.16
N TRP A 321 13.18 -18.86 -3.82
CA TRP A 321 14.33 -19.33 -3.04
C TRP A 321 13.93 -19.87 -1.67
N LEU A 322 13.02 -19.19 -0.95
CA LEU A 322 12.49 -19.65 0.34
C LEU A 322 11.76 -20.99 0.21
N MET A 323 10.95 -21.18 -0.84
CA MET A 323 10.28 -22.45 -1.09
C MET A 323 11.26 -23.58 -1.41
N LEU A 324 12.28 -23.32 -2.23
CA LEU A 324 13.28 -24.33 -2.60
C LEU A 324 14.18 -24.75 -1.43
N ARG A 325 14.38 -23.85 -0.45
CA ARG A 325 15.18 -24.14 0.75
C ARG A 325 14.40 -24.92 1.81
N SER A 326 13.07 -24.87 1.76
CA SER A 326 12.20 -25.49 2.74
C SER A 326 12.27 -27.02 2.67
N ASN A 327 12.29 -27.68 3.83
CA ASN A 327 12.17 -29.14 3.93
C ASN A 327 10.72 -29.62 3.78
N LEU A 328 9.74 -28.71 3.74
CA LEU A 328 8.33 -29.04 3.63
C LEU A 328 7.97 -29.40 2.17
N ILE A 329 7.35 -30.57 1.98
CA ILE A 329 6.78 -30.97 0.69
C ILE A 329 5.26 -30.82 0.76
N LEU A 330 4.74 -29.72 0.21
CA LEU A 330 3.29 -29.49 0.09
C LEU A 330 2.70 -30.17 -1.15
N LEU A 331 3.51 -30.32 -2.20
CA LEU A 331 3.11 -30.87 -3.49
C LEU A 331 3.79 -32.22 -3.71
N GLY A 332 3.25 -33.25 -3.07
CA GLY A 332 3.50 -34.67 -3.40
C GLY A 332 2.49 -35.19 -4.41
#